data_AF-W4DWX5-F1
#
_entry.id   AF-W4DWX5-F1
#
_cell.length_a   1.000
_cell.length_b   1.000
_cell.length_c   1.000
_cell.angle_alpha   90.00
_cell.angle_beta   90.00
_cell.angle_gamma   90.00
#
_symmetry.space_group_name_H-M   'P 1'
#
loop_
_entity.id
_entity.type
_entity.pdbx_description
1 polymer ?
#
loop_
_entity_poly.entity_id
_entity_poly.type
_entity_poly.pdbx_seq_one_letter_code
_entity_poly.pdbx_strand_id
1 'polypeptide(L)' 'MHSPAIVRIRIEQARSKLHTLHIQYGGFNHPEVLRQSVVLDELLNAYDNAYRMNKRPPA' A
#
# COMPACT_ATOMS: atom_id res chain seq x y z
N MET A 1 6.54 16.23 -6.67
CA MET A 1 6.56 15.74 -5.28
C MET A 1 5.26 15.01 -5.01
N HIS A 2 5.26 13.71 -4.72
CA HIS A 2 4.04 13.01 -4.32
C HIS A 2 3.74 13.36 -2.87
N SER A 3 2.75 14.22 -2.64
CA SER A 3 2.33 14.59 -1.29
C SER A 3 1.93 13.33 -0.51
N PRO A 4 2.34 13.17 0.75
CA PRO A 4 2.03 11.98 1.55
C PRO A 4 0.53 11.70 1.67
N ALA A 5 -0.33 12.72 1.53
CA ALA A 5 -1.78 12.57 1.45
C ALA A 5 -2.25 11.74 0.24
N ILE A 6 -1.61 11.91 -0.93
CA ILE A 6 -1.97 11.17 -2.16
C ILE A 6 -1.60 9.70 -2.02
N VAL A 7 -0.44 9.42 -1.42
CA VAL A 7 0.01 8.04 -1.17
C VAL A 7 -0.93 7.33 -0.19
N ARG A 8 -1.40 8.02 0.86
CA ARG A 8 -2.40 7.48 1.80
C ARG A 8 -3.72 7.10 1.13
N ILE A 9 -4.22 7.94 0.21
CA ILE A 9 -5.45 7.62 -0.54
C ILE A 9 -5.26 6.35 -1.38
N ARG A 10 -4.10 6.22 -2.03
CA ARG A 10 -3.78 5.02 -2.82
C ARG A 10 -3.66 3.77 -1.96
N ILE A 11 -3.07 3.89 -0.76
CA ILE A 11 -3.01 2.79 0.22
C ILE A 11 -4.42 2.35 0.59
N GLU A 12 -5.31 3.28 0.96
CA GLU A 12 -6.69 2.95 1.33
C GLU A 12 -7.45 2.28 0.17
N GLN A 13 -7.31 2.79 -1.05
CA GLN A 13 -7.89 2.16 -2.24
C GLN A 13 -7.37 0.73 -2.44
N ALA A 14 -6.06 0.52 -2.31
CA ALA A 14 -5.44 -0.80 -2.44
C ALA A 14 -5.88 -1.76 -1.32
N ARG A 15 -6.09 -1.25 -0.08
CA ARG A 15 -6.64 -2.02 1.05
C ARG A 15 -8.07 -2.45 0.80
N SER A 16 -8.94 -1.53 0.37
CA SER A 16 -10.34 -1.86 0.05
C SER A 16 -10.40 -2.93 -1.05
N LYS A 17 -9.60 -2.79 -2.11
CA LYS A 17 -9.54 -3.79 -3.17
C LYS A 17 -9.04 -5.15 -2.68
N LEU A 18 -8.01 -5.19 -1.84
CA LEU A 18 -7.52 -6.43 -1.25
C LEU A 18 -8.59 -7.12 -0.40
N HIS A 19 -9.35 -6.35 0.38
CA HIS A 19 -10.43 -6.87 1.20
C HIS A 19 -11.56 -7.46 0.36
N THR A 20 -11.96 -6.78 -0.73
CA THR A 20 -12.94 -7.31 -1.69
C THR A 20 -12.47 -8.62 -2.31
N LEU A 21 -11.21 -8.70 -2.77
CA LEU A 21 -10.67 -9.92 -3.35
C LEU A 21 -10.58 -11.05 -2.32
N HIS A 22 -10.20 -10.74 -1.08
CA HIS A 22 -10.17 -11.72 0.00
C HIS A 22 -11.56 -12.33 0.26
N ILE A 23 -12.61 -11.48 0.32
CA ILE A 23 -14.00 -11.95 0.47
C ILE A 23 -14.43 -12.77 -0.75
N GLN A 24 -14.15 -12.27 -1.96
CA GLN A 24 -14.56 -12.90 -3.22
C GLN A 24 -13.94 -14.30 -3.41
N TYR A 25 -12.67 -14.45 -3.06
CA TYR A 25 -11.94 -15.71 -3.23
C TYR A 25 -11.89 -16.58 -1.97
N GLY A 26 -12.52 -16.14 -0.88
CA GLY A 26 -12.60 -16.88 0.38
C GLY A 26 -11.25 -17.10 1.06
N GLY A 27 -10.26 -16.24 0.80
CA GLY A 27 -8.93 -16.38 1.39
C GLY A 27 -7.82 -15.59 0.69
N PHE A 28 -6.59 -15.75 1.20
CA PHE A 28 -5.38 -15.10 0.66
C PHE A 28 -4.60 -15.95 -0.34
N ASN A 29 -4.99 -17.20 -0.55
CA ASN A 29 -4.26 -18.14 -1.41
C ASN A 29 -4.53 -17.93 -2.91
N HIS A 30 -5.44 -17.02 -3.27
CA HIS A 30 -5.71 -16.72 -4.66
C HIS A 30 -4.61 -15.83 -5.24
N PRO A 31 -4.05 -16.14 -6.44
CA PRO A 31 -2.96 -15.39 -7.02
C PRO A 31 -3.28 -13.90 -7.22
N GLU A 32 -4.55 -13.57 -7.46
CA GLU A 32 -4.96 -12.16 -7.58
C GLU A 32 -4.95 -11.40 -6.24
N VAL A 33 -5.28 -12.09 -5.14
CA VAL A 33 -5.19 -11.52 -3.78
C VAL A 33 -3.72 -11.27 -3.44
N LEU A 34 -2.85 -12.24 -3.72
CA LEU A 34 -1.40 -12.11 -3.52
C LEU A 34 -0.80 -10.97 -4.34
N ARG A 35 -1.16 -10.85 -5.62
CA ARG A 35 -0.72 -9.73 -6.47
C ARG A 35 -1.18 -8.39 -5.91
N GLN A 36 -2.42 -8.31 -5.44
CA GLN A 36 -2.93 -7.09 -4.83
C GLN A 36 -2.23 -6.76 -3.50
N SER A 37 -1.82 -7.78 -2.72
CA SER A 37 -1.01 -7.59 -1.52
C SER A 37 0.35 -6.99 -1.83
N VAL A 38 1.02 -7.42 -2.91
CA VAL A 38 2.31 -6.82 -3.33
C VAL A 38 2.13 -5.35 -3.66
N VAL A 39 1.09 -4.99 -4.40
CA VAL A 39 0.80 -3.57 -4.74
C VAL A 39 0.57 -2.73 -3.48
N LEU A 40 -0.15 -3.27 -2.50
CA LEU A 40 -0.36 -2.59 -1.22
C LEU A 40 0.96 -2.40 -0.45
N ASP A 41 1.83 -3.40 -0.45
CA ASP A 41 3.13 -3.36 0.22
C ASP A 41 4.06 -2.31 -0.43
N GLU A 42 4.11 -2.25 -1.76
CA GLU A 42 4.86 -1.23 -2.50
C GLU A 42 4.39 0.19 -2.15
N LEU A 43 3.08 0.40 -2.01
CA LEU A 43 2.52 1.70 -1.62
C LEU A 43 2.86 2.07 -0.17
N LEU A 44 2.87 1.09 0.74
CA LEU A 44 3.29 1.28 2.13
C LEU A 44 4.79 1.61 2.22
N ASN A 45 5.63 0.89 1.48
CA ASN A 45 7.07 1.17 1.40
C ASN A 45 7.36 2.55 0.82
N ALA A 46 6.61 2.97 -0.21
CA ALA A 46 6.72 4.31 -0.76
C ALA A 46 6.31 5.39 0.26
N TYR A 47 5.28 5.13 1.06
CA TYR A 47 4.85 6.02 2.13
C TYR A 47 5.89 6.12 3.26
N ASP A 48 6.42 4.98 3.71
CA ASP A 48 7.46 4.92 4.75
C ASP A 48 8.72 5.64 4.30
N ASN A 49 9.17 5.42 3.06
CA ASN A 49 10.34 6.11 2.51
C ASN A 49 10.12 7.64 2.46
N ALA A 50 8.96 8.09 1.97
CA ALA A 50 8.62 9.51 1.95
C ALA A 50 8.56 10.11 3.37
N TYR A 51 8.08 9.36 4.35
CA TYR A 51 8.00 9.80 5.74
C TYR A 51 9.38 9.82 6.43
N ARG A 52 10.22 8.80 6.17
CA ARG A 52 11.58 8.68 6.73
C ARG A 52 12.55 9.70 6.14
N MET A 53 12.43 10.03 4.86
CA MET A 53 13.22 11.10 4.24
C MET A 53 12.93 12.47 4.89
N ASN A 54 11.71 12.71 5.37
CA ASN A 54 11.36 13.93 6.11
C ASN A 54 11.81 13.93 7.58
N LYS A 55 12.33 12.81 8.11
CA LYS A 55 12.80 12.70 9.52
C LYS A 55 14.32 12.63 9.68
N ARG A 56 15.10 12.54 8.60
CA ARG A 56 16.56 12.66 8.70
C ARG A 56 16.94 14.14 8.76
N PRO A 57 17.57 14.63 9.86
CA PRO A 57 18.22 15.93 9.80
C PRO A 57 19.31 15.86 8.72
N PRO A 58 19.55 16.94 7.96
CA PRO A 58 20.77 17.03 7.17
C PRO A 58 21.96 16.87 8.13
N ALA A 59 22.84 15.91 7.82
CA ALA A 59 24.12 15.73 8.50
C ALA A 59 25.08 16.85 8.12
#